data_AF-A0A924YH32-F1
#
_entry.id   AF-A0A924YH32-F1
#
_cell.length_a   1.000
_cell.length_b   1.000
_cell.length_c   1.000
_cell.angle_alpha   90.00
_cell.angle_beta   90.00
_cell.angle_gamma   90.00
#
_symmetry.space_group_name_H-M   'P 1'
#
loop_
_entity.id
_entity.type
_entity.pdbx_description
1 polymer ?
#
loop_
_entity_poly.entity_id
_entity_poly.type
_entity_poly.pdbx_seq_one_letter_code
_entity_poly.pdbx_strand_id
1 'polypeptide(L)'
;MLHQEVFDRLSVKYPEAVMVRATLENALPPTLVDDIFSQHAGHRNSRKLLFSTVVALLSLVVCRVRNSVHASYQLMEKEISVGVKA
;
A
#
# COMPACT_ATOMS: atom_id res chain seq x y z
N MET A 1 3.64 0.19 -0.58
CA MET A 1 4.90 -0.30 0.02
C MET A 1 4.63 -1.61 0.72
N LEU A 2 5.66 -2.44 0.79
CA LEU A 2 5.63 -3.77 1.36
C LEU A 2 5.67 -3.62 2.87
N HIS A 3 4.62 -4.13 3.50
CA HIS A 3 4.56 -4.13 4.95
C HIS A 3 5.56 -5.13 5.52
N GLN A 4 6.14 -4.83 6.69
CA GLN A 4 7.15 -5.70 7.31
C GLN A 4 6.64 -7.14 7.47
N GLU A 5 5.39 -7.30 7.89
CA GLU A 5 4.74 -8.61 8.06
C GLU A 5 4.60 -9.38 6.73
N VAL A 6 4.43 -8.67 5.60
CA VAL A 6 4.43 -9.27 4.25
C VAL A 6 5.84 -9.68 3.86
N PHE A 7 6.84 -8.84 4.15
CA PHE A 7 8.24 -9.06 3.83
C PHE A 7 8.77 -10.31 4.54
N ASP A 8 8.57 -10.38 5.85
CA ASP A 8 9.05 -11.48 6.69
C ASP A 8 8.42 -12.82 6.25
N ARG A 9 7.13 -12.83 5.93
CA ARG A 9 6.43 -14.04 5.52
C ARG A 9 6.81 -14.53 4.13
N LEU A 10 6.92 -13.61 3.16
CA LEU A 10 7.18 -13.96 1.77
C LEU A 10 8.66 -14.20 1.50
N SER A 11 9.58 -13.55 2.22
CA SER A 11 11.03 -13.77 2.07
C SER A 11 11.44 -15.22 2.32
N VAL A 12 10.75 -15.91 3.23
CA VAL A 12 11.00 -17.33 3.54
C VAL A 12 10.46 -18.26 2.46
N LYS A 13 9.34 -17.91 1.80
CA LYS A 13 8.63 -18.80 0.88
C LYS A 13 8.94 -18.54 -0.60
N TYR A 14 9.15 -17.27 -0.97
CA TYR A 14 9.30 -16.78 -2.35
C TYR A 14 10.31 -15.62 -2.38
N PRO A 15 11.59 -15.88 -2.10
CA PRO A 15 12.61 -14.84 -1.99
C PRO A 15 12.78 -14.05 -3.29
N GLU A 16 12.72 -14.69 -4.45
CA GLU A 16 12.81 -14.02 -5.76
C GLU A 16 11.68 -13.02 -6.00
N ALA A 17 10.44 -13.37 -5.63
CA ALA A 17 9.30 -12.46 -5.77
C ALA A 17 9.43 -11.26 -4.84
N VAL A 18 9.93 -11.47 -3.61
CA VAL A 18 10.20 -10.40 -2.64
C VAL A 18 11.32 -9.49 -3.13
N MET A 19 12.39 -10.06 -3.71
CA MET A 19 13.49 -9.27 -4.28
C MET A 19 13.00 -8.37 -5.40
N VAL A 20 12.28 -8.91 -6.39
CA VAL A 20 11.71 -8.11 -7.49
C VAL A 20 10.80 -7.01 -6.97
N ARG A 21 9.91 -7.35 -6.04
CA ARG A 21 8.99 -6.38 -5.45
C ARG A 21 9.72 -5.30 -4.65
N ALA A 22 10.71 -5.66 -3.85
CA ALA A 22 11.54 -4.72 -3.10
C ALA A 22 12.34 -3.80 -4.04
N THR A 23 12.87 -4.31 -5.15
CA THR A 23 13.55 -3.51 -6.17
C THR A 23 12.59 -2.49 -6.79
N LEU A 24 11.38 -2.93 -7.17
CA LEU A 24 10.36 -2.03 -7.73
C LEU A 24 9.93 -0.95 -6.74
N GLU A 25 9.79 -1.27 -5.46
CA GLU A 25 9.42 -0.28 -4.44
C GLU A 25 10.54 0.71 -4.10
N ASN A 26 11.80 0.29 -4.18
CA ASN A 26 12.94 1.21 -4.08
C ASN A 26 13.04 2.13 -5.31
N ALA A 27 12.76 1.61 -6.50
CA ALA A 27 12.72 2.40 -7.73
C ALA A 27 11.51 3.35 -7.79
N LEU A 28 10.40 2.98 -7.14
CA LEU A 28 9.13 3.70 -7.13
C LEU A 28 8.68 4.00 -5.68
N PRO A 29 9.33 4.94 -4.98
CA PRO A 29 8.92 5.31 -3.63
C PRO A 29 7.52 5.95 -3.63
N PRO A 30 6.75 5.86 -2.53
CA PRO A 30 5.43 6.47 -2.38
C PRO A 30 5.39 7.92 -2.79
N THR A 31 6.41 8.70 -2.42
CA THR A 31 6.53 10.11 -2.77
C THR A 31 6.50 10.33 -4.28
N LEU A 32 7.30 9.57 -5.04
CA LEU A 32 7.31 9.62 -6.50
C LEU A 32 5.94 9.25 -7.08
N VAL A 33 5.33 8.18 -6.58
CA VAL A 33 4.03 7.70 -7.05
C VAL A 33 2.93 8.72 -6.77
N ASP A 34 2.92 9.29 -5.56
CA ASP A 34 1.95 10.29 -5.13
C ASP A 34 2.15 11.63 -5.85
N ASP A 35 3.39 12.02 -6.16
CA ASP A 35 3.70 13.20 -6.96
C ASP A 35 3.20 13.06 -8.40
N ILE A 36 3.48 11.92 -9.05
CA ILE A 36 2.96 11.62 -10.39
C ILE A 36 1.43 11.65 -10.37
N PHE A 37 0.83 11.04 -9.36
CA PHE A 37 -0.63 11.03 -9.21
C PHE A 37 -1.17 12.44 -9.01
N SER A 38 -0.55 13.25 -8.15
CA SER A 38 -0.95 14.64 -7.88
C SER A 38 -0.89 15.51 -9.13
N GLN A 39 0.09 15.29 -10.00
CA GLN A 39 0.25 16.03 -11.26
C GLN A 39 -0.84 15.67 -12.30
N HIS A 40 -1.37 14.45 -12.28
CA HIS A 40 -2.26 13.93 -13.34
C HIS A 40 -3.72 13.71 -12.90
N ALA A 41 -4.03 13.69 -11.60
CA ALA A 41 -5.35 13.32 -11.07
C ALA A 41 -6.48 14.34 -11.31
N GLY A 42 -6.21 15.48 -11.96
CA GLY A 42 -7.20 16.51 -12.26
C GLY A 42 -7.82 17.14 -11.00
N HIS A 43 -9.04 17.68 -11.10
CA HIS A 43 -9.73 18.41 -10.00
C HIS A 43 -10.25 17.50 -8.86
N ARG A 44 -9.96 16.20 -8.88
CA ARG A 44 -10.42 15.28 -7.84
C ARG A 44 -9.54 15.46 -6.62
N ASN A 45 -10.13 15.94 -5.51
CA ASN A 45 -9.50 16.20 -4.21
C ASN A 45 -8.49 15.10 -3.79
N SER A 46 -7.24 15.23 -4.22
CA SER A 46 -6.12 14.32 -3.95
C SER A 46 -5.58 14.43 -2.52
N ARG A 47 -6.26 15.18 -1.63
CA ARG A 47 -5.78 15.47 -0.27
C ARG A 47 -6.38 14.60 0.85
N LYS A 48 -7.38 13.77 0.56
CA LYS A 48 -8.04 12.96 1.61
C LYS A 48 -7.54 11.51 1.67
N LEU A 49 -7.03 10.99 0.56
CA LEU A 49 -6.53 9.63 0.45
C LEU A 49 -5.50 9.55 -0.68
N LEU A 50 -4.28 9.16 -0.34
CA LEU A 50 -3.20 8.97 -1.31
C LEU A 50 -3.34 7.62 -2.01
N PHE A 51 -2.91 7.55 -3.27
CA PHE A 51 -2.92 6.31 -4.03
C PHE A 51 -1.96 5.28 -3.41
N SER A 52 -0.77 5.73 -2.99
CA SER A 52 0.21 4.88 -2.32
C SER A 52 -0.36 4.20 -1.06
N THR A 53 -1.19 4.90 -0.28
CA THR A 53 -1.87 4.38 0.91
C THR A 53 -2.87 3.27 0.55
N VAL A 54 -3.64 3.42 -0.54
CA VAL A 54 -4.56 2.38 -1.01
C VAL A 54 -3.80 1.14 -1.45
N VAL A 55 -2.71 1.31 -2.18
CA VAL A 55 -1.84 0.19 -2.60
C VAL A 55 -1.25 -0.53 -1.39
N ALA A 56 -0.80 0.21 -0.37
CA ALA A 56 -0.31 -0.37 0.87
C ALA A 56 -1.39 -1.17 1.60
N LEU A 57 -2.61 -0.64 1.73
CA LEU A 57 -3.75 -1.33 2.33
C LEU A 57 -4.07 -2.63 1.58
N LEU A 58 -4.24 -2.56 0.26
CA LEU A 58 -4.58 -3.74 -0.54
C LEU A 58 -3.48 -4.80 -0.52
N SER A 59 -2.21 -4.41 -0.36
CA SER A 59 -1.09 -5.35 -0.25
C SER A 59 -1.25 -6.28 0.95
N LEU A 60 -1.79 -5.80 2.08
CA LEU A 60 -2.07 -6.63 3.26
C LEU A 60 -3.12 -7.72 2.98
N VAL A 61 -4.11 -7.40 2.15
CA VAL A 61 -5.20 -8.34 1.79
C VAL A 61 -4.74 -9.34 0.74
N VAL A 62 -4.12 -8.85 -0.34
CA VAL A 62 -3.68 -9.69 -1.47
C VAL A 62 -2.58 -10.68 -1.03
N CYS A 63 -1.66 -10.24 -0.16
CA CYS A 63 -0.65 -11.13 0.42
C CYS A 63 -1.20 -12.00 1.57
N ARG A 64 -2.52 -11.98 1.81
CA ARG A 64 -3.23 -12.78 2.83
C ARG A 64 -2.66 -12.58 4.24
N VAL A 65 -2.18 -11.37 4.54
CA VAL A 65 -1.76 -10.98 5.90
C VAL A 65 -2.97 -10.59 6.74
N ARG A 66 -3.99 -10.01 6.11
CA ARG A 66 -5.31 -9.76 6.71
C ARG A 66 -6.41 -10.36 5.84
N ASN A 67 -7.48 -10.81 6.50
CA ASN A 67 -8.59 -11.51 5.83
C ASN A 67 -9.59 -10.55 5.16
N SER A 68 -9.47 -9.23 5.40
CA SER A 68 -10.35 -8.23 4.80
C SER A 68 -9.70 -6.86 4.67
N VAL A 69 -10.26 -6.05 3.78
CA VAL A 69 -9.94 -4.61 3.62
C VAL A 69 -10.21 -3.88 4.93
N HIS A 70 -11.30 -4.20 5.62
CA HIS A 70 -11.66 -3.58 6.89
C HIS A 70 -10.62 -3.87 8.00
N ALA A 71 -10.16 -5.12 8.12
CA ALA A 71 -9.11 -5.47 9.08
C ALA A 71 -7.77 -4.79 8.74
N SER A 72 -7.48 -4.59 7.46
CA SER A 72 -6.30 -3.85 7.00
C SER A 72 -6.42 -2.35 7.30
N TYR A 73 -7.61 -1.78 7.11
CA TYR A 73 -7.92 -0.39 7.46
C TYR A 73 -7.75 -0.13 8.96
N GLN A 74 -8.27 -1.00 9.84
CA GLN A 74 -8.10 -0.85 11.29
C GLN A 74 -6.62 -0.79 11.71
N LEU A 75 -5.76 -1.56 11.04
CA LEU A 75 -4.32 -1.53 11.29
C LEU A 75 -3.67 -0.21 10.84
N MET A 76 -4.15 0.35 9.73
CA MET A 76 -3.64 1.58 9.11
C MET A 76 -4.46 2.82 9.50
N GLU A 77 -5.32 2.73 10.53
CA GLU A 77 -6.31 3.78 10.84
C GLU A 77 -5.67 5.15 11.08
N LYS A 78 -4.46 5.18 11.66
CA LYS A 78 -3.69 6.41 11.89
C LYS A 78 -3.17 7.07 10.62
N GLU A 79 -3.02 6.30 9.53
CA GLU A 79 -2.48 6.74 8.25
C GLU A 79 -3.58 7.13 7.25
N ILE A 80 -4.83 6.76 7.53
CA ILE A 80 -5.95 6.96 6.61
C ILE A 80 -6.92 7.99 7.17
N SER A 81 -6.96 9.18 6.57
CA SER A 81 -7.78 10.31 7.04
C SER A 81 -9.28 10.25 6.65
N VAL A 82 -9.74 9.12 6.12
CA VAL A 82 -11.13 8.94 5.63
C VAL A 82 -11.74 7.66 6.17
N GLY A 83 -13.00 7.72 6.58
CA GLY A 83 -13.74 6.56 7.07
C GLY A 83 -14.12 5.58 5.96
N VAL A 84 -14.17 4.29 6.29
CA VAL A 84 -14.71 3.22 5.44
C VAL A 84 -16.23 3.17 5.61
N LYS A 85 -16.99 3.25 4.50
CA LYS A 85 -18.41 2.87 4.49
C LYS A 85 -18.52 1.38 4.21
N ALA A 86 -19.34 0.69 5.00
CA ALA A 86 -19.73 -0.70 4.78
C ALA A 86 -20.69 -0.82 3.60
#